data_AF-A0A0E9WUB8-F1
#
_entry.id   AF-A0A0E9WUB8-F1
#
_cell.length_a   1.000
_cell.length_b   1.000
_cell.length_c   1.000
_cell.angle_alpha   90.00
_cell.angle_beta   90.00
_cell.angle_gamma   90.00
#
_symmetry.space_group_name_H-M   'P 1'
#
loop_
_entity.id
_entity.type
_entity.pdbx_description
1 polymer ?
#
loop_
_entity_poly.entity_id
_entity_poly.type
_entity_poly.pdbx_seq_one_letter_code
_entity_poly.pdbx_strand_id
1 'polypeptide(L)' 'MLEDKTRLQVRLNELLQENSRAANLIILSMPIARKGAVSDHLYMAWLDILTKNLPPTLLIRGNHKSVLTFYS' A
#
# COMPACT_ATOMS: atom_id res chain seq x y z
N MET A 1 3.49 16.96 -6.02
CA MET A 1 4.24 15.68 -6.08
C MET A 1 4.05 14.82 -4.83
N LEU A 2 4.37 15.31 -3.62
CA LEU A 2 4.10 14.58 -2.37
C LEU A 2 2.61 14.57 -2.03
N GLU A 3 1.93 15.69 -2.24
CA GLU A 3 0.48 15.83 -2.02
C GLU A 3 -0.33 14.87 -2.91
N ASP A 4 0.04 14.72 -4.18
CA ASP A 4 -0.58 13.76 -5.09
C ASP A 4 -0.43 12.32 -4.58
N LYS A 5 0.74 11.96 -4.05
CA LYS A 5 0.96 10.64 -3.43
C LYS A 5 0.10 10.45 -2.19
N THR A 6 -0.03 11.47 -1.35
CA THR A 6 -0.90 11.45 -0.18
C THR A 6 -2.37 11.26 -0.59
N ARG A 7 -2.86 12.04 -1.56
CA ARG A 7 -4.23 11.92 -2.09
C ARG A 7 -4.49 10.54 -2.68
N LEU A 8 -3.49 9.96 -3.36
CA LEU A 8 -3.58 8.59 -3.86
C LEU A 8 -3.75 7.57 -2.74
N GLN A 9 -3.02 7.69 -1.62
CA GLN A 9 -3.18 6.76 -0.49
C GLN A 9 -4.58 6.86 0.12
N VAL A 10 -5.10 8.08 0.28
CA VAL A 10 -6.47 8.31 0.77
C VAL A 10 -7.49 7.67 -0.17
N ARG A 11 -7.39 7.96 -1.47
CA ARG A 11 -8.32 7.44 -2.47
C ARG A 11 -8.29 5.92 -2.59
N LEU A 12 -7.11 5.31 -2.46
CA LEU A 12 -6.97 3.86 -2.45
C LEU A 12 -7.67 3.24 -1.24
N ASN A 13 -7.51 3.83 -0.06
CA ASN A 13 -8.18 3.35 1.14
C ASN A 13 -9.71 3.42 1.01
N GLU A 14 -10.26 4.51 0.46
CA GLU A 14 -11.69 4.63 0.15
C GLU A 14 -12.17 3.47 -0.73
N LEU A 15 -11.49 3.22 -1.84
CA LEU A 15 -11.84 2.14 -2.77
C LEU A 15 -11.74 0.75 -2.12
N LEU A 16 -10.76 0.53 -1.25
CA LEU A 16 -10.61 -0.74 -0.54
C LEU A 16 -11.72 -0.96 0.49
N GLN A 17 -12.16 0.10 1.16
CA GLN A 17 -13.33 0.03 2.04
C GLN A 17 -14.62 -0.21 1.25
N GLU A 18 -14.78 0.39 0.07
CA GLU A 18 -15.97 0.18 -0.76
C GLU A 18 -16.06 -1.26 -1.31
N ASN A 19 -14.93 -1.83 -1.76
CA ASN A 19 -14.94 -3.07 -2.54
C ASN A 19 -14.47 -4.31 -1.76
N SER A 20 -13.75 -4.14 -0.65
CA SER A 20 -13.04 -5.26 0.01
C SER A 20 -13.29 -5.32 1.52
N ARG A 21 -14.31 -4.63 2.03
CA ARG A 21 -14.66 -4.62 3.47
C ARG A 21 -14.98 -6.00 4.05
N ALA A 22 -15.52 -6.92 3.25
CA ALA A 22 -15.88 -8.28 3.66
C ALA A 22 -14.79 -9.32 3.35
N ALA A 23 -13.61 -8.90 2.88
CA ALA A 23 -12.52 -9.81 2.59
C ALA A 23 -11.92 -10.42 3.88
N ASN A 24 -11.51 -11.69 3.83
CA ASN A 24 -10.80 -12.32 4.94
C ASN A 24 -9.36 -11.81 5.09
N LEU A 25 -8.72 -11.44 3.97
CA LEU A 25 -7.36 -10.92 3.92
C LEU A 25 -7.23 -10.00 2.70
N ILE A 26 -6.57 -8.86 2.87
CA ILE A 26 -6.23 -7.95 1.76
C ILE A 26 -4.72 -7.97 1.55
N ILE A 27 -4.30 -8.16 0.30
CA ILE A 27 -2.88 -8.10 -0.09
C ILE A 27 -2.69 -6.84 -0.94
N LEU A 28 -1.83 -5.92 -0.48
CA LEU A 28 -1.55 -4.67 -1.17
C LEU A 28 -0.07 -4.53 -1.48
N SER A 29 0.21 -3.82 -2.57
CA SER A 29 1.58 -3.39 -2.88
C SER A 29 1.98 -2.25 -1.96
N MET A 30 3.11 -2.40 -1.26
CA MET A 30 3.63 -1.40 -0.34
C MET A 30 4.04 -0.12 -1.10
N PRO A 31 3.62 1.08 -0.64
CA PRO A 31 4.00 2.33 -1.28
C PRO A 31 5.51 2.56 -1.17
N ILE A 32 6.11 3.06 -2.26
CA ILE A 32 7.55 3.33 -2.33
C ILE A 32 7.82 4.81 -2.02
N ALA A 33 8.51 5.04 -0.91
CA ALA A 33 9.14 6.32 -0.58
C ALA A 33 10.65 6.25 -0.89
N ARG A 34 11.19 7.29 -1.54
CA ARG A 34 12.64 7.43 -1.72
C ARG A 34 13.22 8.02 -0.44
N LYS A 35 14.24 7.37 0.13
CA LYS A 35 14.95 7.84 1.32
C LYS A 35 15.48 9.26 1.09
N GLY A 36 15.25 10.16 2.04
CA GLY A 36 15.62 11.58 1.95
C GLY A 36 14.64 12.48 1.18
N ALA A 37 13.69 11.92 0.42
CA ALA A 37 12.65 12.69 -0.27
C ALA A 37 11.33 12.77 0.50
N VAL A 38 11.13 11.87 1.48
CA VAL A 38 9.92 11.78 2.31
C VAL A 38 10.37 11.69 3.77
N SER A 39 9.74 12.46 4.65
CA SER A 39 9.93 12.31 6.09
C SER A 39 9.44 10.94 6.54
N ASP A 40 10.17 10.30 7.47
CA ASP A 40 9.79 8.99 8.02
C ASP A 40 8.37 9.02 8.62
N HIS A 41 7.98 10.15 9.22
CA HIS A 41 6.64 10.36 9.78
C HIS A 41 5.56 10.38 8.70
N LEU A 42 5.84 11.03 7.57
CA LEU A 42 4.88 11.08 6.46
C LEU A 42 4.73 9.71 5.80
N TYR A 43 5.82 8.95 5.70
CA TYR A 43 5.75 7.59 5.20
C TYR A 43 4.90 6.69 6.11
N MET A 44 5.10 6.77 7.43
CA MET A 44 4.27 6.05 8.39
C MET A 44 2.80 6.48 8.33
N ALA A 45 2.53 7.78 8.15
CA ALA A 45 1.17 8.28 7.96
C ALA A 45 0.50 7.71 6.69
N TRP A 46 1.25 7.52 5.60
CA TRP A 46 0.75 6.86 4.40
C TRP A 46 0.36 5.40 4.66
N LEU A 47 1.17 4.65 5.41
CA LEU A 47 0.88 3.26 5.75
C LEU A 47 -0.34 3.15 6.68
N ASP A 48 -0.46 4.05 7.65
CA ASP A 48 -1.62 4.13 8.55
C ASP A 48 -2.90 4.40 7.76
N ILE A 49 -2.91 5.45 6.94
CA ILE A 49 -4.06 5.82 6.10
C ILE A 49 -4.44 4.67 5.17
N LEU A 50 -3.48 3.99 4.54
CA LEU A 50 -3.76 2.92 3.59
C LEU A 50 -4.43 1.71 4.27
N THR A 51 -4.06 1.40 5.51
CA THR A 51 -4.52 0.20 6.24
C THR A 51 -5.69 0.48 7.20
N LYS A 52 -6.11 1.74 7.33
CA LYS A 52 -7.16 2.17 8.25
C LYS A 52 -8.50 1.52 7.94
N ASN A 53 -9.15 0.97 8.97
CA ASN A 53 -10.49 0.37 8.90
C ASN A 53 -10.63 -0.77 7.88
N LEU A 54 -9.54 -1.46 7.57
CA LEU A 54 -9.55 -2.63 6.69
C LEU A 54 -9.48 -3.94 7.49
N PRO A 55 -9.95 -5.05 6.90
CA PRO A 55 -9.60 -6.40 7.36
C PRO A 55 -8.08 -6.60 7.44
N PRO A 56 -7.60 -7.73 8.02
CA PRO A 56 -6.18 -8.06 8.06
C PRO A 56 -5.51 -7.78 6.70
N THR A 57 -4.54 -6.87 6.69
CA THR A 57 -3.92 -6.36 5.45
C THR A 57 -2.43 -6.64 5.47
N LEU A 58 -1.94 -7.29 4.41
CA LEU A 58 -0.52 -7.57 4.21
C LEU A 58 0.03 -6.65 3.11
N LEU A 59 1.01 -5.82 3.48
CA LEU A 59 1.74 -4.99 2.54
C LEU A 59 2.97 -5.73 2.01
N ILE A 60 3.00 -5.98 0.70
CA ILE A 60 4.07 -6.74 0.04
C ILE A 60 4.88 -5.81 -0.86
N ARG A 61 6.20 -6.04 -0.88
CA ARG A 61 7.11 -5.39 -1.82
C ARG A 61 8.07 -6.41 -2.42
N GLY A 62 8.11 -6.50 -3.73
CA GLY A 62 9.10 -7.30 -4.45
C GLY A 62 10.48 -6.62 -4.46
N ASN A 63 11.54 -7.43 -4.62
CA ASN A 63 12.92 -6.96 -4.78
C ASN A 63 13.29 -6.65 -6.25
N HIS A 64 12.29 -6.52 -7.13
CA HIS A 64 12.44 -6.29 -8.57
C HIS A 64 13.21 -7.39 -9.33
N LYS A 65 13.38 -8.59 -8.77
CA LYS A 65 13.85 -9.77 -9.50
C LYS A 65 12.67 -10.55 -10.08
N SER A 66 12.86 -11.19 -11.23
CA SER A 66 11.83 -12.03 -11.83
C SER A 66 11.50 -13.20 -10.90
N VAL A 67 10.21 -13.32 -10.58
CA VAL A 67 9.66 -14.45 -9.80
C VAL A 67 8.89 -15.44 -10.68
N LEU A 68 8.61 -15.07 -11.95
CA LEU A 68 8.05 -15.95 -12.95
C LEU A 68 9.17 -16.81 -13.55
N THR A 69 9.62 -17.80 -12.80
CA THR A 69 10.28 -18.96 -13.37
C THR A 69 9.18 -19.97 -13.70
N PHE A 70 9.02 -20.32 -14.98
CA PHE A 70 8.06 -21.34 -15.39
C PHE A 70 8.34 -22.62 -14.59
N TYR A 71 7.48 -22.92 -13.63
CA TYR A 71 7.36 -24.24 -13.04
C TYR A 71 6.07 -24.83 -13.63
N SER A 72 6.23 -25.88 -14.44
CA SER A 72 5.16 -26.83 -14.78
C SER A 72 5.22 -27.99 -13.81
#